data_AF-A0A935FF34-F1
#
_entry.id   AF-A0A935FF34-F1
#
_cell.length_a   1.000
_cell.length_b   1.000
_cell.length_c   1.000
_cell.angle_alpha   90.00
_cell.angle_beta   90.00
_cell.angle_gamma   90.00
#
_symmetry.space_group_name_H-M   'P 1'
#
loop_
_entity.id
_entity.type
_entity.pdbx_description
1 polymer ?
#
loop_
_entity_poly.entity_id
_entity_poly.type
_entity_poly.pdbx_seq_one_letter_code
_entity_poly.pdbx_strand_id
1 'polypeptide(L)'
;MAKKQLSPDQVVRITTLENSISRGDVKDQQIHVYHQLANFWSDSARIFEPWAWYMAEAARLENSEKSLTFAARQFLENLQADEVPERRKWKALQAKDLFERSLQINPANDSAKIGLGGAYLFGGISATPMEGILKIREVADKDSTNIYAQMMLGKGSLLSGQYDKALDRFLKVARMEPENLDASLLLGEVYERTGDKAKAISWYTKSLSLTKQPEVAEAIRQRIAELKK
;
A
#
# COMPACT_ATOMS: atom_id res chain seq x y z
N MET A 1 -13.39 -11.77 -14.04
CA MET A 1 -13.01 -12.88 -13.14
C MET A 1 -11.61 -13.33 -13.50
N ALA A 2 -10.65 -13.24 -12.57
CA ALA A 2 -9.23 -13.51 -12.82
C ALA A 2 -8.95 -14.91 -13.42
N LYS A 3 -9.78 -15.91 -13.10
CA LYS A 3 -9.71 -17.26 -13.69
C LYS A 3 -9.80 -17.31 -15.22
N LYS A 4 -10.39 -16.30 -15.86
CA LYS A 4 -10.45 -16.22 -17.34
C LYS A 4 -9.08 -16.05 -17.99
N GLN A 5 -8.06 -15.68 -17.22
CA GLN A 5 -6.68 -15.51 -17.69
C GLN A 5 -5.82 -16.77 -17.50
N LEU A 6 -6.40 -17.86 -16.98
CA LEU A 6 -5.68 -19.09 -16.65
C LEU A 6 -5.85 -20.17 -17.73
N SER A 7 -4.87 -21.06 -17.82
CA SER A 7 -5.01 -22.28 -18.62
C SER A 7 -6.04 -23.25 -18.01
N PRO A 8 -6.61 -24.19 -18.80
CA PRO A 8 -7.51 -25.21 -18.26
C PRO A 8 -6.92 -25.99 -17.07
N ASP A 9 -5.66 -26.39 -17.16
CA ASP A 9 -4.96 -27.12 -16.08
C ASP A 9 -4.81 -26.28 -14.81
N GLN A 10 -4.50 -24.99 -14.96
CA GLN A 10 -4.44 -24.05 -13.84
C GLN A 10 -5.81 -23.86 -13.17
N VAL A 11 -6.89 -23.78 -13.97
CA VAL A 11 -8.25 -23.70 -13.45
C VAL A 11 -8.61 -24.95 -12.65
N VAL A 12 -8.29 -26.15 -13.16
CA VAL A 12 -8.53 -27.42 -12.46
C VAL A 12 -7.74 -27.46 -11.14
N ARG A 13 -6.46 -27.08 -11.16
CA ARG A 13 -5.61 -27.06 -9.96
C ARG A 13 -6.16 -26.13 -8.88
N ILE A 14 -6.48 -24.88 -9.22
CA ILE A 14 -7.03 -23.92 -8.25
C ILE A 14 -8.38 -24.38 -7.73
N THR A 15 -9.27 -24.87 -8.60
CA THR A 15 -10.60 -25.31 -8.18
C THR A 15 -10.50 -26.51 -7.23
N THR A 16 -9.52 -27.39 -7.42
CA THR A 16 -9.24 -28.50 -6.50
C THR A 16 -8.80 -28.00 -5.12
N LEU A 17 -7.90 -27.01 -5.07
CA LEU A 17 -7.46 -26.38 -3.83
C LEU A 17 -8.60 -25.61 -3.14
N GLU A 18 -9.40 -24.85 -3.87
CA GLU A 18 -10.56 -24.14 -3.29
C GLU A 18 -11.57 -25.10 -2.67
N ASN A 19 -11.82 -26.24 -3.33
CA ASN A 19 -12.72 -27.27 -2.81
C ASN A 19 -12.17 -28.01 -1.59
N SER A 20 -10.85 -27.98 -1.33
CA SER A 20 -10.28 -28.60 -0.13
C SER A 20 -10.46 -27.72 1.11
N ILE A 21 -10.66 -26.41 0.96
CA ILE A 21 -10.93 -25.49 2.09
C ILE A 21 -12.21 -25.91 2.82
N SER A 22 -13.31 -26.15 2.09
CA SER A 22 -14.61 -26.50 2.66
C SER A 22 -14.66 -27.91 3.26
N ARG A 23 -13.70 -28.78 2.90
CA ARG A 23 -13.57 -30.14 3.43
C ARG A 23 -12.61 -30.23 4.61
N GLY A 24 -11.80 -29.20 4.85
CA GLY A 24 -10.84 -29.17 5.95
C GLY A 24 -11.55 -28.80 7.26
N ASP A 25 -11.76 -29.77 8.14
CA ASP A 25 -12.35 -29.58 9.47
C ASP A 25 -11.39 -28.90 10.47
N VAL A 26 -10.14 -28.61 10.06
CA VAL A 26 -9.10 -28.05 10.94
C VAL A 26 -8.58 -26.73 10.38
N LYS A 27 -8.68 -25.69 11.21
CA LYS A 27 -8.23 -24.30 10.95
C LYS A 27 -6.85 -24.23 10.27
N ASP A 28 -5.87 -24.99 10.75
CA ASP A 28 -4.50 -24.95 10.23
C ASP A 28 -4.39 -25.50 8.80
N GLN A 29 -5.24 -26.46 8.43
CA GLN A 29 -5.33 -26.97 7.06
C GLN A 29 -5.89 -25.90 6.13
N GLN A 30 -6.92 -25.17 6.56
CA GLN A 30 -7.51 -24.07 5.78
C GLN A 30 -6.47 -22.97 5.55
N ILE A 31 -5.74 -22.56 6.59
CA ILE A 31 -4.64 -21.58 6.50
C ILE A 31 -3.59 -22.05 5.47
N HIS A 32 -3.17 -23.32 5.55
CA HIS A 32 -2.20 -23.86 4.60
C HIS A 32 -2.69 -23.79 3.15
N VAL A 33 -3.95 -24.17 2.90
CA VAL A 33 -4.54 -24.11 1.55
C VAL A 33 -4.66 -22.67 1.06
N TYR A 34 -5.01 -21.71 1.93
CA TYR A 34 -5.03 -20.30 1.57
C TYR A 34 -3.65 -19.77 1.16
N HIS A 35 -2.58 -20.15 1.86
CA HIS A 35 -1.22 -19.81 1.46
C HIS A 35 -0.83 -20.45 0.13
N GLN A 36 -1.22 -21.71 -0.13
CA GLN A 36 -0.98 -22.35 -1.43
C GLN A 36 -1.68 -21.62 -2.58
N LEU A 37 -2.92 -21.18 -2.36
CA LEU A 37 -3.69 -20.40 -3.31
C LEU A 37 -3.04 -19.03 -3.54
N ALA A 38 -2.65 -18.32 -2.48
CA ALA A 38 -1.92 -17.07 -2.59
C ALA A 38 -0.65 -17.24 -3.43
N ASN A 39 0.20 -18.21 -3.10
CA ASN A 39 1.45 -18.47 -3.83
C ASN A 39 1.21 -18.77 -5.31
N PHE A 40 0.16 -19.53 -5.64
CA PHE A 40 -0.22 -19.74 -7.04
C PHE A 40 -0.49 -18.41 -7.76
N TRP A 41 -1.28 -17.52 -7.15
CA TRP A 41 -1.66 -16.26 -7.78
C TRP A 41 -0.51 -15.25 -7.87
N SER A 42 0.41 -15.26 -6.91
CA SER A 42 1.65 -14.48 -6.97
C SER A 42 2.61 -15.01 -8.04
N ASP A 43 2.95 -16.30 -7.99
CA ASP A 43 4.12 -16.82 -8.69
C ASP A 43 3.78 -17.28 -10.11
N SER A 44 2.65 -17.99 -10.24
CA SER A 44 2.23 -18.59 -11.52
C SER A 44 1.40 -17.64 -12.35
N ALA A 45 0.39 -17.00 -11.73
CA ALA A 45 -0.53 -16.12 -12.45
C ALA A 45 -0.07 -14.65 -12.45
N ARG A 46 0.72 -14.22 -11.46
CA ARG A 46 1.17 -12.83 -11.26
C ARG A 46 0.01 -11.83 -11.23
N ILE A 47 -1.09 -12.21 -10.55
CA ILE A 47 -2.28 -11.37 -10.39
C ILE A 47 -2.45 -11.03 -8.91
N PHE A 48 -2.43 -9.73 -8.63
CA PHE A 48 -2.46 -9.20 -7.27
C PHE A 48 -3.79 -9.49 -6.55
N GLU A 49 -4.94 -9.22 -7.17
CA GLU A 49 -6.21 -9.21 -6.44
C GLU A 49 -6.57 -10.57 -5.81
N PRO A 50 -6.47 -11.72 -6.51
CA PRO A 50 -6.73 -13.01 -5.89
C PRO A 50 -5.68 -13.37 -4.84
N TRP A 51 -4.39 -13.07 -5.09
CA TRP A 51 -3.34 -13.28 -4.09
C TRP A 51 -3.65 -12.53 -2.79
N ALA A 52 -3.98 -11.24 -2.89
CA ALA A 52 -4.28 -10.39 -1.73
C ALA A 52 -5.50 -10.90 -0.98
N TRP A 53 -6.54 -11.35 -1.70
CA TRP A 53 -7.72 -11.94 -1.08
C TRP A 53 -7.39 -13.21 -0.29
N TYR A 54 -6.66 -14.15 -0.89
CA TYR A 54 -6.28 -15.39 -0.20
C TYR A 54 -5.35 -15.15 1.00
N MET A 55 -4.41 -14.22 0.87
CA MET A 55 -3.58 -13.78 2.01
C MET A 55 -4.43 -13.16 3.13
N ALA A 56 -5.47 -12.41 2.79
CA ALA A 56 -6.38 -11.83 3.77
C ALA A 56 -7.15 -12.90 4.54
N GLU A 57 -7.69 -13.91 3.84
CA GLU A 57 -8.43 -15.00 4.50
C GLU A 57 -7.53 -15.83 5.42
N ALA A 58 -6.29 -16.13 4.99
CA ALA A 58 -5.29 -16.75 5.86
C ALA A 58 -5.03 -15.90 7.11
N ALA A 59 -4.80 -14.59 6.95
CA ALA A 59 -4.55 -13.68 8.06
C ALA A 59 -5.75 -13.57 9.02
N ARG A 60 -6.99 -13.59 8.51
CA ARG A 60 -8.20 -13.61 9.35
C ARG A 60 -8.31 -14.87 10.17
N LEU A 61 -7.98 -16.03 9.60
CA LEU A 61 -7.97 -17.28 10.33
C LEU A 61 -6.85 -17.27 11.38
N GLU A 62 -5.62 -16.96 10.99
CA GLU A 62 -4.48 -16.86 11.90
C GLU A 62 -4.77 -15.91 13.07
N ASN A 63 -5.45 -14.79 12.77
CA ASN A 63 -5.86 -13.75 13.71
C ASN A 63 -4.71 -13.26 14.60
N SER A 64 -3.54 -13.07 13.99
CA SER A 64 -2.38 -12.49 14.66
C SER A 64 -2.22 -11.04 14.23
N GLU A 65 -1.77 -10.18 15.15
CA GLU A 65 -1.47 -8.77 14.87
C GLU A 65 -0.54 -8.64 13.65
N LYS A 66 0.48 -9.50 13.56
CA LYS A 66 1.49 -9.47 12.49
C LYS A 66 0.88 -9.79 11.11
N SER A 67 0.14 -10.90 11.00
CA SER A 67 -0.41 -11.30 9.69
C SER A 67 -1.54 -10.40 9.23
N LEU A 68 -2.39 -9.94 10.15
CA LEU A 68 -3.43 -8.95 9.85
C LEU A 68 -2.82 -7.63 9.36
N THR A 69 -1.83 -7.09 10.08
CA THR A 69 -1.17 -5.83 9.70
C THR A 69 -0.43 -5.96 8.36
N PHE A 70 0.22 -7.10 8.12
CA PHE A 70 0.89 -7.37 6.85
C PHE A 70 -0.11 -7.38 5.69
N ALA A 71 -1.16 -8.21 5.76
CA ALA A 71 -2.16 -8.31 4.70
C ALA A 71 -2.86 -6.96 4.45
N ALA A 72 -3.18 -6.22 5.52
CA ALA A 72 -3.79 -4.89 5.41
C ALA A 72 -2.91 -3.88 4.65
N ARG A 73 -1.59 -3.89 4.91
CA ARG A 73 -0.63 -3.03 4.21
C ARG A 73 -0.57 -3.31 2.72
N GLN A 74 -0.63 -4.57 2.32
CA GLN A 74 -0.61 -4.95 0.90
C GLN A 74 -1.79 -4.34 0.13
N PHE A 75 -2.99 -4.38 0.72
CA PHE A 75 -4.15 -3.69 0.15
C PHE A 75 -3.95 -2.17 0.06
N LEU A 76 -3.46 -1.54 1.13
CA LEU A 76 -3.28 -0.09 1.20
C LEU A 76 -2.18 0.44 0.25
N GLU A 77 -1.11 -0.30 0.06
CA GLU A 77 -0.04 0.02 -0.88
C GLU A 77 -0.57 -0.04 -2.31
N ASN A 78 -1.25 -1.13 -2.66
CA ASN A 78 -1.77 -1.34 -4.01
C ASN A 78 -3.00 -0.45 -4.33
N LEU A 79 -3.75 -0.04 -3.30
CA LEU A 79 -4.86 0.91 -3.40
C LEU A 79 -4.46 2.23 -4.07
N GLN A 80 -3.29 2.77 -3.73
CA GLN A 80 -2.88 4.10 -4.16
C GLN A 80 -2.56 4.18 -5.66
N ALA A 81 -2.09 3.09 -6.25
CA ALA A 81 -1.77 3.01 -7.67
C ALA A 81 -2.96 2.55 -8.55
N ASP A 82 -4.09 2.18 -7.94
CA ASP A 82 -5.21 1.61 -8.66
C ASP A 82 -6.15 2.69 -9.22
N GLU A 83 -6.32 2.69 -10.54
CA GLU A 83 -7.15 3.67 -11.24
C GLU A 83 -8.64 3.35 -11.20
N VAL A 84 -9.03 2.12 -10.88
CA VAL A 84 -10.43 1.67 -10.91
C VAL A 84 -11.12 1.95 -9.57
N PRO A 85 -12.13 2.83 -9.51
CA PRO A 85 -12.74 3.26 -8.25
C PRO A 85 -13.32 2.12 -7.41
N GLU A 86 -14.02 1.17 -8.03
CA GLU A 86 -14.62 0.04 -7.31
C GLU A 86 -13.57 -0.88 -6.69
N ARG A 87 -12.45 -1.07 -7.38
CA ARG A 87 -11.36 -1.90 -6.90
C ARG A 87 -10.58 -1.20 -5.80
N ARG A 88 -10.38 0.11 -5.90
CA ARG A 88 -9.90 0.94 -4.80
C ARG A 88 -10.79 0.80 -3.57
N LYS A 89 -12.10 0.99 -3.74
CA LYS A 89 -13.06 0.87 -2.64
C LYS A 89 -12.98 -0.51 -1.98
N TRP A 90 -12.92 -1.57 -2.77
CA TRP A 90 -12.72 -2.94 -2.26
C TRP A 90 -11.41 -3.09 -1.47
N LYS A 91 -10.26 -2.67 -2.03
CA LYS A 91 -8.94 -2.73 -1.36
C LYS A 91 -8.96 -1.96 -0.03
N ALA A 92 -9.55 -0.77 -0.02
CA ALA A 92 -9.68 0.04 1.19
C ALA A 92 -10.57 -0.62 2.26
N LEU A 93 -11.67 -1.25 1.86
CA LEU A 93 -12.52 -2.00 2.80
C LEU A 93 -11.80 -3.22 3.39
N GLN A 94 -11.01 -3.95 2.58
CA GLN A 94 -10.19 -5.05 3.06
C GLN A 94 -9.10 -4.57 4.03
N ALA A 95 -8.38 -3.50 3.68
CA ALA A 95 -7.38 -2.89 4.55
C ALA A 95 -7.99 -2.44 5.89
N LYS A 96 -9.16 -1.78 5.84
CA LYS A 96 -9.89 -1.33 7.02
C LYS A 96 -10.20 -2.49 7.97
N ASP A 97 -10.88 -3.54 7.49
CA ASP A 97 -11.24 -4.72 8.29
C ASP A 97 -10.02 -5.34 8.99
N LEU A 98 -8.94 -5.55 8.23
CA LEU A 98 -7.73 -6.18 8.76
C LEU A 98 -6.99 -5.28 9.77
N PHE A 99 -6.92 -3.96 9.53
CA PHE A 99 -6.34 -3.03 10.50
C PHE A 99 -7.20 -2.92 11.77
N GLU A 100 -8.52 -2.89 11.65
CA GLU A 100 -9.43 -2.87 12.81
C GLU A 100 -9.26 -4.12 13.67
N ARG A 101 -9.17 -5.31 13.05
CA ARG A 101 -8.87 -6.57 13.77
C ARG A 101 -7.49 -6.53 14.43
N SER A 102 -6.47 -6.02 13.74
CA SER A 102 -5.13 -5.85 14.32
C SER A 102 -5.16 -4.94 15.56
N LEU A 103 -5.89 -3.82 15.49
CA LEU A 103 -6.06 -2.89 16.61
C LEU A 103 -6.93 -3.44 17.75
N GLN A 104 -7.82 -4.41 17.50
CA GLN A 104 -8.50 -5.13 18.57
C GLN A 104 -7.53 -6.00 19.38
N ILE A 105 -6.52 -6.58 18.72
CA ILE A 105 -5.48 -7.38 19.38
C ILE A 105 -4.49 -6.46 20.10
N ASN A 106 -4.00 -5.42 19.42
CA ASN A 106 -3.05 -4.46 19.96
C ASN A 106 -3.48 -3.03 19.61
N PRO A 107 -4.20 -2.34 20.52
CA PRO A 107 -4.60 -0.95 20.32
C PRO A 107 -3.43 0.05 20.20
N ALA A 108 -2.23 -0.34 20.65
CA ALA A 108 -1.03 0.48 20.60
C ALA A 108 -0.20 0.29 19.31
N ASN A 109 -0.68 -0.52 18.35
CA ASN A 109 0.00 -0.71 17.07
C ASN A 109 -0.12 0.55 16.19
N ASP A 110 0.91 1.38 16.26
CA ASP A 110 1.03 2.59 15.45
C ASP A 110 0.96 2.33 13.95
N SER A 111 1.56 1.24 13.46
CA SER A 111 1.52 0.90 12.04
C SER A 111 0.10 0.59 11.57
N ALA A 112 -0.68 -0.14 12.37
CA ALA A 112 -2.08 -0.44 12.07
C ALA A 112 -2.95 0.81 12.17
N LYS A 113 -2.70 1.69 13.14
CA LYS A 113 -3.41 2.97 13.30
C LYS A 113 -3.16 3.92 12.12
N ILE A 114 -1.91 4.06 11.70
CA ILE A 114 -1.53 4.83 10.50
C ILE A 114 -2.19 4.21 9.26
N GLY A 115 -2.11 2.89 9.12
CA GLY A 115 -2.67 2.16 7.98
C GLY A 115 -4.19 2.30 7.87
N LEU A 116 -4.91 2.21 8.99
CA LEU A 116 -6.35 2.46 9.04
C LEU A 116 -6.68 3.89 8.60
N GLY A 117 -5.91 4.87 9.08
CA GLY A 117 -6.05 6.25 8.63
C GLY A 117 -5.81 6.39 7.12
N GLY A 118 -4.82 5.69 6.59
CA GLY A 118 -4.55 5.58 5.16
C GLY A 118 -5.70 5.02 4.34
N ALA A 119 -6.31 3.93 4.81
CA ALA A 119 -7.46 3.31 4.15
C ALA A 119 -8.64 4.29 4.04
N TYR A 120 -8.88 5.10 5.08
CA TYR A 120 -9.89 6.15 5.03
C TYR A 120 -9.55 7.28 4.06
N LEU A 121 -8.29 7.70 4.03
CA LEU A 121 -7.86 8.82 3.18
C LEU A 121 -7.84 8.49 1.70
N PHE A 122 -7.30 7.33 1.34
CA PHE A 122 -7.05 6.97 -0.05
C PHE A 122 -8.16 6.08 -0.64
N GLY A 123 -9.02 5.52 0.21
CA GLY A 123 -10.04 4.56 -0.19
C GLY A 123 -11.36 5.14 -0.70
N GLY A 124 -11.64 6.42 -0.40
CA GLY A 124 -12.97 6.99 -0.65
C GLY A 124 -14.10 6.25 0.09
N ILE A 125 -13.77 5.49 1.15
CA ILE A 125 -14.70 4.67 1.93
C ILE A 125 -15.31 5.42 3.12
N SER A 126 -14.81 6.62 3.41
CA SER A 126 -15.28 7.46 4.51
C SER A 126 -15.84 8.77 3.99
N ALA A 127 -17.01 9.15 4.51
CA ALA A 127 -17.55 10.50 4.37
C ALA A 127 -16.71 11.53 5.14
N THR A 128 -15.86 11.07 6.06
CA THR A 128 -14.99 11.88 6.92
C THR A 128 -13.51 11.48 6.76
N PRO A 129 -12.87 11.74 5.60
CA PRO A 129 -11.43 11.48 5.41
C PRO A 129 -10.55 12.12 6.52
N MET A 130 -11.03 13.21 7.11
CA MET A 130 -10.37 13.87 8.23
C MET A 130 -10.13 12.94 9.43
N GLU A 131 -11.04 11.99 9.71
CA GLU A 131 -10.85 11.02 10.79
C GLU A 131 -9.59 10.19 10.57
N GLY A 132 -9.30 9.81 9.32
CA GLY A 132 -8.08 9.10 8.97
C GLY A 132 -6.82 9.93 9.19
N ILE A 133 -6.84 11.21 8.78
CA ILE A 133 -5.75 12.16 9.06
C ILE A 133 -5.50 12.29 10.57
N LEU A 134 -6.56 12.39 11.39
CA LEU A 134 -6.43 12.55 12.83
C LEU A 134 -5.74 11.36 13.48
N LYS A 135 -6.09 10.12 13.07
CA LYS A 135 -5.43 8.90 13.58
C LYS A 135 -3.94 8.87 13.25
N ILE A 136 -3.55 9.28 12.03
CA ILE A 136 -2.14 9.32 11.63
C ILE A 136 -1.41 10.44 12.38
N ARG A 137 -2.04 11.59 12.55
CA ARG A 137 -1.46 12.73 13.26
C ARG A 137 -1.19 12.40 14.72
N GLU A 138 -2.10 11.71 15.39
CA GLU A 138 -1.88 11.28 16.78
C GLU A 138 -0.58 10.48 16.94
N VAL A 139 -0.28 9.59 15.99
CA VAL A 139 0.99 8.85 15.97
C VAL A 139 2.17 9.76 15.70
N ALA A 140 2.07 10.68 14.74
CA ALA A 140 3.13 11.64 14.42
C ALA A 140 3.40 12.67 15.54
N ASP A 141 2.39 13.00 16.34
CA ASP A 141 2.51 13.92 17.47
C ASP A 141 3.18 13.20 18.66
N LYS A 142 2.90 11.90 18.84
CA LYS A 142 3.57 11.04 19.82
C LYS A 142 5.03 10.76 19.43
N ASP A 143 5.26 10.47 18.14
CA ASP A 143 6.57 10.19 17.57
C ASP A 143 6.72 10.92 16.23
N SER A 144 7.37 12.09 16.29
CA SER A 144 7.64 12.91 15.10
C SER A 144 8.61 12.26 14.11
N THR A 145 9.35 11.23 14.54
CA THR A 145 10.31 10.50 13.70
C THR A 145 9.72 9.27 13.02
N ASN A 146 8.44 8.97 13.28
CA ASN A 146 7.75 7.86 12.65
C ASN A 146 7.64 8.07 11.12
N ILE A 147 8.53 7.42 10.36
CA ILE A 147 8.64 7.56 8.91
C ILE A 147 7.31 7.29 8.22
N TYR A 148 6.62 6.22 8.64
CA TYR A 148 5.36 5.83 8.02
C TYR A 148 4.26 6.89 8.23
N ALA A 149 4.18 7.48 9.43
CA ALA A 149 3.24 8.57 9.69
C ALA A 149 3.57 9.82 8.86
N GLN A 150 4.85 10.21 8.78
CA GLN A 150 5.28 11.36 7.98
C GLN A 150 4.97 11.15 6.49
N MET A 151 5.25 9.95 5.96
CA MET A 151 4.94 9.60 4.57
C MET A 151 3.44 9.67 4.29
N MET A 152 2.60 9.13 5.18
CA MET A 152 1.15 9.11 4.99
C MET A 152 0.51 10.50 5.11
N LEU A 153 0.98 11.34 6.04
CA LEU A 153 0.56 12.74 6.13
C LEU A 153 1.03 13.56 4.92
N GLY A 154 2.25 13.31 4.44
CA GLY A 154 2.78 13.96 3.24
C GLY A 154 1.96 13.61 2.01
N LYS A 155 1.65 12.32 1.80
CA LYS A 155 0.80 11.84 0.70
C LYS A 155 -0.61 12.44 0.77
N GLY A 156 -1.22 12.47 1.96
CA GLY A 156 -2.51 13.14 2.16
C GLY A 156 -2.45 14.65 1.84
N SER A 157 -1.37 15.32 2.24
CA SER A 157 -1.16 16.74 1.93
C SER A 157 -1.01 16.97 0.42
N LEU A 158 -0.24 16.13 -0.27
CA LEU A 158 -0.08 16.16 -1.73
C LEU A 158 -1.43 15.97 -2.46
N LEU A 159 -2.21 14.95 -2.08
CA LEU A 159 -3.54 14.70 -2.65
C LEU A 159 -4.52 15.86 -2.46
N SER A 160 -4.42 16.58 -1.35
CA SER A 160 -5.26 17.74 -1.06
C SER A 160 -4.71 19.08 -1.57
N GLY A 161 -3.59 19.06 -2.32
CA GLY A 161 -2.95 20.27 -2.85
C GLY A 161 -2.23 21.14 -1.82
N GLN A 162 -2.04 20.65 -0.59
CA GLN A 162 -1.32 21.33 0.48
C GLN A 162 0.20 21.10 0.32
N TYR A 163 0.77 21.63 -0.76
CA TYR A 163 2.15 21.33 -1.17
C TYR A 163 3.21 21.72 -0.13
N ASP A 164 3.05 22.84 0.58
CA ASP A 164 4.00 23.24 1.63
C ASP A 164 4.07 22.21 2.77
N LYS A 165 2.92 21.67 3.17
CA LYS A 165 2.85 20.61 4.18
C LYS A 165 3.41 19.30 3.64
N ALA A 166 3.16 18.98 2.37
CA ALA A 166 3.75 17.81 1.74
C ALA A 166 5.29 17.89 1.73
N LEU A 167 5.85 19.05 1.35
CA LEU A 167 7.30 19.31 1.39
C LEU A 167 7.87 19.14 2.79
N ASP A 168 7.30 19.76 3.82
CA ASP A 168 7.80 19.64 5.20
C ASP A 168 7.87 18.17 5.64
N ARG A 169 6.81 17.40 5.36
CA ARG A 169 6.71 15.99 5.72
C ARG A 169 7.71 15.12 4.96
N PHE A 170 7.81 15.26 3.64
CA PHE A 170 8.74 14.46 2.84
C PHE A 170 10.21 14.86 3.08
N LEU A 171 10.51 16.14 3.33
CA LEU A 171 11.85 16.58 3.71
C LEU A 171 12.28 16.06 5.08
N LYS A 172 11.34 15.87 6.02
CA LYS A 172 11.63 15.17 7.29
C LYS A 172 12.01 13.72 7.03
N VAL A 173 11.25 13.01 6.19
CA VAL A 173 11.57 11.62 5.81
C VAL A 173 12.93 11.54 5.12
N ALA A 174 13.19 12.38 4.11
CA ALA A 174 14.46 12.37 3.38
C ALA A 174 15.68 12.75 4.24
N ARG A 175 15.48 13.44 5.38
CA ARG A 175 16.54 13.69 6.36
C ARG A 175 16.84 12.48 7.23
N MET A 176 15.81 11.73 7.63
CA MET A 176 15.94 10.54 8.45
C MET A 176 16.39 9.32 7.65
N GLU A 177 15.90 9.19 6.41
CA GLU A 177 16.22 8.13 5.46
C GLU A 177 16.65 8.74 4.12
N PRO A 178 17.93 9.13 3.97
CA PRO A 178 18.42 9.75 2.75
C PRO A 178 18.30 8.87 1.50
N GLU A 179 18.21 7.55 1.66
CA GLU A 179 18.07 6.54 0.60
C GLU A 179 16.61 6.11 0.37
N ASN A 180 15.63 6.78 1.00
CA ASN A 180 14.22 6.48 0.76
C ASN A 180 13.81 6.94 -0.66
N LEU A 181 13.59 5.95 -1.53
CA LEU A 181 13.20 6.14 -2.93
C LEU A 181 11.86 6.89 -3.04
N ASP A 182 10.85 6.45 -2.28
CA ASP A 182 9.50 7.02 -2.34
C ASP A 182 9.48 8.49 -1.90
N ALA A 183 10.19 8.83 -0.82
CA ALA A 183 10.29 10.20 -0.35
C ALA A 183 10.98 11.09 -1.40
N SER A 184 12.02 10.58 -2.07
CA SER A 184 12.72 11.32 -3.13
C SER A 184 11.83 11.52 -4.36
N LEU A 185 11.05 10.52 -4.76
CA LEU A 185 10.07 10.62 -5.84
C LEU A 185 8.97 11.65 -5.53
N LEU A 186 8.40 11.56 -4.32
CA LEU A 186 7.32 12.46 -3.89
C LEU A 186 7.80 13.90 -3.72
N LEU A 187 9.05 14.13 -3.31
CA LEU A 187 9.65 15.46 -3.33
C LEU A 187 9.77 16.00 -4.76
N GLY A 188 10.23 15.18 -5.70
CA GLY A 188 10.26 15.52 -7.12
C GLY A 188 8.88 15.95 -7.63
N GLU A 189 7.84 15.16 -7.32
CA GLU A 189 6.46 15.45 -7.71
C GLU A 189 5.93 16.75 -7.09
N VAL A 190 6.19 16.99 -5.81
CA VAL A 190 5.72 18.22 -5.16
C VAL A 190 6.41 19.45 -5.75
N TYR A 191 7.72 19.40 -6.00
CA TYR A 191 8.43 20.51 -6.64
C TYR A 191 7.96 20.75 -8.08
N GLU A 192 7.65 19.68 -8.80
CA GLU A 192 7.08 19.79 -10.13
C GLU A 192 5.70 20.47 -10.09
N ARG A 193 4.80 20.03 -9.21
CA ARG A 193 3.45 20.61 -9.07
C ARG A 193 3.46 22.06 -8.60
N THR A 194 4.52 22.48 -7.92
CA THR A 194 4.73 23.87 -7.48
C THR A 194 5.53 24.72 -8.47
N GLY A 195 5.97 24.14 -9.59
CA GLY A 195 6.67 24.84 -10.68
C GLY A 195 8.18 24.99 -10.50
N ASP A 196 8.77 24.50 -9.41
CA ASP A 196 10.22 24.49 -9.21
C ASP A 196 10.86 23.32 -9.99
N LYS A 197 10.89 23.46 -11.32
CA LYS A 197 11.44 22.46 -12.25
C LYS A 197 12.88 22.05 -11.88
N ALA A 198 13.69 22.98 -11.40
CA ALA A 198 15.08 22.72 -11.06
C ALA A 198 15.20 21.75 -9.87
N LYS A 199 14.45 22.01 -8.78
CA LYS A 199 14.42 21.08 -7.64
C LYS A 199 13.73 19.77 -7.98
N ALA A 200 12.68 19.80 -8.80
CA ALA A 200 12.01 18.58 -9.27
C ALA A 200 13.01 17.64 -9.96
N ILE A 201 13.77 18.15 -10.94
CA ILE A 201 14.82 17.39 -11.64
C ILE A 201 15.89 16.89 -10.67
N SER A 202 16.31 17.68 -9.69
CA SER A 202 17.30 17.27 -8.69
C SER A 202 16.82 16.06 -7.86
N TRP A 203 15.60 16.13 -7.33
CA TRP A 203 15.02 15.05 -6.54
C TRP A 203 14.71 13.80 -7.38
N TYR A 204 14.23 13.98 -8.61
CA TYR A 204 14.07 12.86 -9.54
C TYR A 204 15.41 12.21 -9.88
N THR A 205 16.46 12.98 -10.11
CA THR A 205 17.81 12.44 -10.36
C THR A 205 18.32 11.64 -9.16
N LYS A 206 18.09 12.14 -7.94
CA LYS A 206 18.40 11.38 -6.72
C LYS A 206 17.62 10.07 -6.68
N SER A 207 16.30 10.09 -6.93
CA SER A 207 15.48 8.88 -6.95
C SER A 207 15.94 7.87 -8.01
N LEU A 208 16.43 8.35 -9.17
CA LEU A 208 16.97 7.50 -10.23
C LEU A 208 18.22 6.72 -9.76
N SER A 209 19.07 7.32 -8.92
CA SER A 209 20.23 6.62 -8.35
C SER A 209 19.87 5.58 -7.28
N LEU A 210 18.66 5.64 -6.72
CA LEU A 210 18.20 4.76 -5.64
C LEU A 210 17.42 3.54 -6.16
N THR A 211 16.82 3.63 -7.37
CA THR A 211 16.03 2.53 -7.92
C THR A 211 16.88 1.49 -8.66
N LYS A 212 16.56 0.22 -8.47
CA LYS A 212 17.09 -0.92 -9.23
C LYS A 212 16.10 -1.46 -10.26
N GLN A 213 14.89 -0.92 -10.28
CA GLN A 213 13.80 -1.39 -11.16
C GLN A 213 13.87 -0.65 -12.50
N PRO A 214 14.08 -1.35 -13.62
CA PRO A 214 14.20 -0.72 -14.93
C PRO A 214 12.96 0.10 -15.32
N GLU A 215 11.74 -0.35 -15.00
CA GLU A 215 10.53 0.41 -15.35
C GLU A 215 10.43 1.73 -14.58
N VAL A 216 10.76 1.72 -13.29
CA VAL A 216 10.77 2.92 -12.46
C VAL A 216 11.84 3.89 -12.93
N ALA A 217 13.05 3.38 -13.22
CA ALA A 217 14.15 4.18 -13.74
C ALA A 217 13.78 4.88 -15.06
N GLU A 218 13.10 4.16 -15.96
CA GLU A 218 12.69 4.70 -17.25
C GLU A 218 11.60 5.77 -17.09
N ALA A 219 10.59 5.53 -16.24
CA ALA A 219 9.57 6.53 -15.93
C ALA A 219 10.19 7.83 -15.38
N ILE A 220 11.17 7.72 -14.48
CA ILE A 220 11.88 8.88 -13.93
C ILE A 220 12.66 9.63 -15.03
N ARG A 221 13.37 8.92 -15.92
CA ARG A 221 14.12 9.54 -17.03
C ARG A 221 13.20 10.31 -17.97
N GLN A 222 12.07 9.72 -18.33
CA GLN A 222 11.06 10.37 -19.16
C GLN A 222 10.55 11.64 -18.50
N ARG A 223 10.23 11.58 -17.20
CA ARG A 223 9.76 12.76 -16.46
C ARG A 223 10.80 13.88 -16.40
N ILE A 224 12.07 13.55 -16.17
CA ILE A 224 13.17 14.52 -16.21
C ILE A 224 13.30 15.15 -17.60
N ALA A 225 13.16 14.36 -18.68
CA ALA A 225 13.25 14.87 -20.04
C ALA A 225 12.10 15.82 -20.39
N GLU A 226 10.88 15.55 -19.89
CA GLU A 226 9.72 16.44 -20.03
C GLU A 226 9.94 17.77 -19.32
N LEU A 227 10.46 17.76 -18.09
CA LEU A 227 10.71 18.98 -17.32
C LEU A 227 11.77 19.90 -17.94
N LYS A 228 12.69 19.34 -18.73
CA LYS A 228 13.74 20.08 -19.45
C LYS A 228 13.27 20.75 -20.75
N LYS A 229 12.08 20.40 -21.24
CA LYS A 229 11.42 21.09 -22.35
C LYS A 229 10.82 22.41 -21.85
#